data_AF-A0A1K2H7E7-F1
#
_entry.id   AF-A0A1K2H7E7-F1
#
_cell.length_a   1.000
_cell.length_b   1.000
_cell.length_c   1.000
_cell.angle_alpha   90.00
_cell.angle_beta   90.00
_cell.angle_gamma   90.00
#
_symmetry.space_group_name_H-M   'P 1'
#
loop_
_entity.id
_entity.type
_entity.pdbx_description
1 polymer ?
#
loop_
_entity_poly.entity_id
_entity_poly.type
_entity_poly.pdbx_seq_one_letter_code
_entity_poly.pdbx_strand_id
1 'polypeptide(L)'
;MTNNSNIEAHNWRSASKLSMFRWPVTFSFAGTVVCLLNLATSGNKGLSIGPISFRLFDALCIFSCVLIATFPIWYYTTSRRIGNKPTPPKVKQALICFGSLILALLMAPRFEIEHRDYETQSQDNVRDFTTIFIKRSFLETIQVPKLALDELTWLQSNYSADYIPAAVFCPRRSTRLYPFIGTVHEDHLANALAAGAREEDEGRPPAAALANGIARCNQEGPAMLARGYTKESSLLRGDIDQFFERNALEVSPTSIVLSDAQIPPAIMAKIELTLTKNPDQHFYYIEDTNFDTAKGQVRRFTPLVLAEAFGRSDDIARLRKRE
;
A
#
# COMPACT_ATOMS: atom_id res chain seq x y z
N MET A 1 -18.94 -30.15 65.14
CA MET A 1 -17.88 -29.36 64.49
C MET A 1 -18.33 -29.09 63.06
N THR A 2 -18.70 -27.84 62.82
CA THR A 2 -19.24 -27.30 61.57
C THR A 2 -18.17 -27.33 60.48
N ASN A 3 -18.47 -28.03 59.38
CA ASN A 3 -17.65 -28.03 58.19
C ASN A 3 -17.89 -26.69 57.46
N ASN A 4 -17.13 -25.66 57.84
CA ASN A 4 -17.09 -24.38 57.13
C ASN A 4 -16.33 -24.58 55.80
N SER A 5 -16.95 -25.26 54.84
CA SER A 5 -16.60 -25.06 53.44
C SER A 5 -17.13 -23.68 53.06
N ASN A 6 -16.28 -22.67 53.17
CA ASN A 6 -16.52 -21.36 52.57
C ASN A 6 -16.84 -21.58 51.08
N ILE A 7 -18.12 -21.57 50.75
CA ILE A 7 -18.59 -21.33 49.39
C ILE A 7 -18.23 -19.87 49.15
N GLU A 8 -16.99 -19.59 48.75
CA GLU A 8 -16.66 -18.31 48.16
C GLU A 8 -17.59 -18.16 46.97
N ALA A 9 -18.61 -17.30 47.10
CA ALA A 9 -19.34 -16.81 45.96
C ALA A 9 -18.29 -16.17 45.04
N HIS A 10 -17.88 -16.91 44.00
CA HIS A 10 -16.98 -16.39 43.00
C HIS A 10 -17.73 -15.30 42.24
N ASN A 11 -17.63 -14.07 42.73
CA ASN A 11 -18.16 -12.90 42.04
C ASN A 11 -17.54 -12.82 40.65
N TRP A 12 -18.28 -12.30 39.66
CA TRP A 12 -17.85 -12.21 38.25
C TRP A 12 -16.42 -11.68 38.07
N ARG A 13 -16.02 -10.72 38.92
CA ARG A 13 -14.69 -10.12 38.90
C ARG A 13 -13.56 -11.12 39.20
N SER A 14 -13.73 -12.02 40.17
CA SER A 14 -12.73 -13.02 40.55
C SER A 14 -12.71 -14.17 39.54
N ALA A 15 -13.89 -14.67 39.14
CA ALA A 15 -14.01 -15.70 38.11
C ALA A 15 -13.38 -15.30 36.78
N SER A 16 -13.57 -14.04 36.36
CA SER A 16 -13.01 -13.48 35.12
C SER A 16 -11.48 -13.45 35.13
N LYS A 17 -10.82 -13.19 36.27
CA LYS A 17 -9.34 -13.15 36.36
C LYS A 17 -8.69 -14.47 35.95
N LEU A 18 -9.40 -15.57 36.11
CA LEU A 18 -8.90 -16.92 35.80
C LEU A 18 -9.21 -17.34 34.35
N SER A 19 -9.95 -16.54 33.59
CA SER A 19 -10.32 -16.83 32.21
C SER A 19 -9.23 -16.37 31.24
N MET A 20 -8.84 -17.26 30.31
CA MET A 20 -7.75 -17.04 29.35
C MET A 20 -7.92 -15.77 28.51
N PHE A 21 -9.16 -15.47 28.08
CA PHE A 21 -9.46 -14.38 27.16
C PHE A 21 -9.85 -13.06 27.83
N ARG A 22 -9.71 -12.92 29.15
CA ARG A 22 -10.05 -11.67 29.87
C ARG A 22 -9.35 -10.46 29.27
N TRP A 23 -8.04 -10.52 29.12
CA TRP A 23 -7.24 -9.41 28.61
C TRP A 23 -7.59 -9.07 27.15
N PRO A 24 -7.62 -10.05 26.22
CA PRO A 24 -8.09 -9.80 24.85
C PRO A 24 -9.47 -9.13 24.78
N VAL A 25 -10.45 -9.60 25.55
CA VAL A 25 -11.81 -9.01 25.57
C VAL A 25 -11.77 -7.58 26.10
N THR A 26 -11.06 -7.35 27.21
CA THR A 26 -11.02 -6.02 27.86
C THR A 26 -10.34 -5.00 26.95
N PHE A 27 -9.21 -5.37 26.34
CA PHE A 27 -8.47 -4.54 25.41
C PHE A 27 -9.29 -4.25 24.15
N SER A 28 -9.92 -5.26 23.57
CA SER A 28 -10.72 -5.12 22.34
C SER A 28 -12.01 -4.32 22.58
N PHE A 29 -12.65 -4.49 23.74
CA PHE A 29 -13.81 -3.69 24.12
C PHE A 29 -13.43 -2.22 24.30
N ALA A 30 -12.37 -1.94 25.06
CA ALA A 30 -11.88 -0.58 25.24
C ALA A 30 -11.48 0.06 23.91
N GLY A 31 -10.73 -0.66 23.06
CA GLY A 31 -10.34 -0.20 21.73
C GLY A 31 -11.55 0.10 20.84
N THR A 32 -12.56 -0.77 20.82
CA THR A 32 -13.82 -0.56 20.07
C THR A 32 -14.54 0.70 20.54
N VAL A 33 -14.70 0.87 21.86
CA VAL A 33 -15.38 2.05 22.45
C VAL A 33 -14.61 3.33 22.14
N VAL A 34 -13.29 3.34 22.32
CA VAL A 34 -12.44 4.51 22.03
C VAL A 34 -12.51 4.87 20.54
N CYS A 35 -12.46 3.89 19.64
CA CYS A 35 -12.56 4.17 18.20
C CYS A 35 -13.94 4.69 17.81
N LEU A 36 -15.03 4.10 18.34
CA LEU A 36 -16.39 4.58 18.08
C LEU A 36 -16.60 6.00 18.58
N LEU A 37 -16.16 6.31 19.81
CA LEU A 37 -16.30 7.65 20.38
C LEU A 37 -15.54 8.69 19.55
N ASN A 38 -14.30 8.40 19.16
CA ASN A 38 -13.51 9.33 18.34
C ASN A 38 -14.08 9.51 16.92
N LEU A 39 -14.64 8.45 16.31
CA LEU A 39 -15.33 8.57 15.02
C LEU A 39 -16.61 9.41 15.15
N ALA A 40 -17.38 9.22 16.21
CA ALA A 40 -18.64 9.94 16.44
C ALA A 40 -18.42 11.43 16.72
N THR A 41 -17.31 11.80 17.37
CA THR A 41 -16.99 13.20 17.71
C THR A 41 -16.18 13.93 16.63
N SER A 42 -15.97 13.32 15.45
CA SER A 42 -15.10 13.86 14.39
C SER A 42 -13.68 14.16 14.86
N GLY A 43 -13.17 13.40 15.83
CA GLY A 43 -11.83 13.53 16.39
C GLY A 43 -10.72 13.06 15.44
N ASN A 44 -9.59 12.62 16.02
CA ASN A 44 -8.44 12.13 15.26
C ASN A 44 -8.84 10.98 14.31
N LYS A 45 -8.49 11.11 13.03
CA LYS A 45 -8.85 10.12 11.98
C LYS A 45 -7.90 8.92 11.90
N GLY A 46 -6.81 8.93 12.67
CA GLY A 46 -5.79 7.89 12.68
C GLY A 46 -5.37 7.47 14.10
N LEU A 47 -4.85 6.26 14.20
CA LEU A 47 -4.23 5.69 15.38
C LEU A 47 -2.84 5.18 14.99
N SER A 48 -1.80 5.62 15.68
CA SER A 48 -0.41 5.18 15.41
C SER A 48 0.17 4.48 16.64
N ILE A 49 0.82 3.34 16.44
CA ILE A 49 1.51 2.55 17.46
C ILE A 49 2.89 2.18 16.92
N GLY A 50 3.90 2.99 17.24
CA GLY A 50 5.25 2.83 16.68
C GLY A 50 5.26 3.03 15.15
N PRO A 51 5.86 2.13 14.36
CA PRO A 51 5.90 2.24 12.89
C PRO A 51 4.58 1.83 12.21
N ILE A 52 3.58 1.40 12.99
CA ILE A 52 2.30 0.93 12.48
C ILE A 52 1.27 2.05 12.62
N SER A 53 0.65 2.43 11.50
CA SER A 53 -0.48 3.36 11.44
C SER A 53 -1.74 2.64 10.97
N PHE A 54 -2.87 3.06 11.55
CA PHE A 54 -4.20 2.60 11.17
C PHE A 54 -5.10 3.80 10.99
N ARG A 55 -6.03 3.77 10.04
CA ARG A 55 -7.17 4.68 10.11
C ARG A 55 -8.04 4.23 11.28
N LEU A 56 -8.73 5.17 11.90
CA LEU A 56 -9.52 4.86 13.09
C LEU A 56 -10.63 3.84 12.82
N PHE A 57 -11.17 3.85 11.59
CA PHE A 57 -12.12 2.83 11.13
C PHE A 57 -11.48 1.44 11.00
N ASP A 58 -10.24 1.35 10.53
CA ASP A 58 -9.51 0.08 10.41
C ASP A 58 -9.24 -0.51 11.79
N ALA A 59 -8.79 0.33 12.73
CA ALA A 59 -8.60 -0.05 14.12
C ALA A 59 -9.90 -0.54 14.77
N LEU A 60 -11.02 0.17 14.52
CA LEU A 60 -12.35 -0.27 14.97
C LEU A 60 -12.69 -1.67 14.47
N CYS A 61 -12.44 -1.95 13.19
CA CYS A 61 -12.70 -3.26 12.60
C CYS A 61 -11.85 -4.36 13.25
N ILE A 62 -10.55 -4.10 13.46
CA ILE A 62 -9.63 -5.03 14.11
C ILE A 62 -10.08 -5.34 15.54
N PHE A 63 -10.33 -4.31 16.35
CA PHE A 63 -10.80 -4.49 17.73
C PHE A 63 -12.15 -5.21 17.78
N SER A 64 -13.08 -4.88 16.89
CA SER A 64 -14.39 -5.53 16.82
C SER A 64 -14.25 -7.01 16.46
N CYS A 65 -13.38 -7.38 15.52
CA CYS A 65 -13.13 -8.78 15.16
C CYS A 65 -12.59 -9.57 16.35
N VAL A 66 -11.61 -9.03 17.07
CA VAL A 66 -11.04 -9.69 18.26
C VAL A 66 -12.10 -9.78 19.37
N LEU A 67 -12.90 -8.73 19.57
CA LEU A 67 -13.99 -8.73 20.56
C LEU A 67 -15.03 -9.81 20.25
N ILE A 68 -15.53 -9.88 19.01
CA ILE A 68 -16.49 -10.89 18.56
C ILE A 68 -15.94 -12.30 18.74
N ALA A 69 -14.65 -12.51 18.44
CA ALA A 69 -14.02 -13.82 18.59
C ALA A 69 -13.84 -14.25 20.05
N THR A 70 -13.50 -13.31 20.93
CA THR A 70 -13.06 -13.61 22.30
C THR A 70 -14.16 -13.49 23.35
N PHE A 71 -15.13 -12.58 23.16
CA PHE A 71 -16.18 -12.29 24.14
C PHE A 71 -17.08 -13.50 24.46
N PRO A 72 -17.64 -14.24 23.48
CA PRO A 72 -18.51 -15.38 23.77
C PRO A 72 -17.81 -16.45 24.60
N ILE A 73 -16.54 -16.70 24.32
CA ILE A 73 -15.72 -17.71 25.00
C ILE A 73 -15.40 -17.26 26.42
N TRP A 74 -14.97 -16.01 26.59
CA TRP A 74 -14.74 -15.42 27.91
C TRP A 74 -16.01 -15.40 28.76
N TYR A 75 -17.14 -14.99 28.21
CA TYR A 75 -18.42 -14.94 28.91
C TYR A 75 -18.86 -16.35 29.34
N TYR A 76 -18.84 -17.33 28.44
CA TYR A 76 -19.22 -18.71 28.73
C TYR A 76 -18.31 -19.36 29.78
N THR A 77 -16.99 -19.21 29.65
CA THR A 77 -16.03 -19.81 30.60
C THR A 77 -16.13 -19.17 31.98
N THR A 78 -16.32 -17.85 32.04
CA THR A 78 -16.52 -17.12 33.30
C THR A 78 -17.85 -17.51 33.95
N SER A 79 -18.94 -17.59 33.20
CA SER A 79 -20.25 -18.04 33.69
C SER A 79 -20.20 -19.47 34.27
N ARG A 80 -19.50 -20.40 33.59
CA ARG A 80 -19.32 -21.77 34.12
C ARG A 80 -18.52 -21.80 35.43
N ARG A 81 -17.48 -20.97 35.56
CA ARG A 81 -16.70 -20.85 36.81
C ARG A 81 -17.56 -20.37 37.98
N ILE A 82 -18.39 -19.36 37.76
CA ILE A 82 -19.32 -18.85 38.79
C ILE A 82 -20.33 -19.92 39.19
N GLY A 83 -20.84 -20.68 38.21
CA GLY A 83 -21.74 -21.79 38.46
C GLY A 83 -21.06 -23.08 38.95
N ASN A 84 -19.76 -23.05 39.29
CA ASN A 84 -18.96 -24.22 39.68
C ASN A 84 -19.06 -25.40 38.70
N LYS A 85 -19.24 -25.12 37.40
CA LYS A 85 -19.33 -26.11 36.33
C LYS A 85 -17.95 -26.34 35.70
N PRO A 86 -17.64 -27.56 35.21
CA PRO A 86 -16.37 -27.83 34.55
C PRO A 86 -16.18 -26.94 33.31
N THR A 87 -15.05 -26.27 33.20
CA THR A 87 -14.74 -25.43 32.05
C THR A 87 -14.17 -26.25 30.89
N PRO A 88 -14.42 -25.88 29.62
CA PRO A 88 -13.77 -26.55 28.49
C PRO A 88 -12.24 -26.45 28.56
N PRO A 89 -11.48 -27.44 28.07
CA PRO A 89 -10.02 -27.36 27.98
C PRO A 89 -9.55 -26.12 27.21
N LYS A 90 -8.42 -25.53 27.63
CA LYS A 90 -7.84 -24.32 27.00
C LYS A 90 -7.64 -24.48 25.48
N VAL A 91 -7.21 -25.66 25.03
CA VAL A 91 -7.03 -25.97 23.60
C VAL A 91 -8.34 -25.83 22.82
N LYS A 92 -9.45 -26.38 23.35
CA LYS A 92 -10.77 -26.24 22.70
C LYS A 92 -11.22 -24.78 22.66
N GLN A 93 -10.97 -24.02 23.73
CA GLN A 93 -11.27 -22.58 23.76
C GLN A 93 -10.46 -21.82 22.70
N ALA A 94 -9.17 -22.11 22.53
CA ALA A 94 -8.33 -21.49 21.51
C ALA A 94 -8.80 -21.83 20.10
N LEU A 95 -9.15 -23.10 19.81
CA LEU A 95 -9.67 -23.49 18.50
C LEU A 95 -10.98 -22.79 18.14
N ILE A 96 -11.92 -22.69 19.09
CA ILE A 96 -13.17 -21.93 18.89
C ILE A 96 -12.84 -20.46 18.65
N CYS A 97 -11.88 -19.89 19.39
CA CYS A 97 -11.46 -18.50 19.19
C CYS A 97 -10.89 -18.27 17.80
N PHE A 98 -10.02 -19.16 17.30
CA PHE A 98 -9.46 -19.07 15.96
C PHE A 98 -10.55 -19.21 14.88
N GLY A 99 -11.46 -20.17 15.03
CA GLY A 99 -12.60 -20.34 14.11
C GLY A 99 -13.50 -19.10 14.06
N SER A 100 -13.85 -18.55 15.22
CA SER A 100 -14.63 -17.32 15.32
C SER A 100 -13.88 -16.11 14.78
N LEU A 101 -12.56 -16.02 14.98
CA LEU A 101 -11.75 -14.93 14.44
C LEU A 101 -11.68 -14.99 12.92
N ILE A 102 -11.49 -16.18 12.33
CA ILE A 102 -11.52 -16.36 10.88
C ILE A 102 -12.88 -15.94 10.33
N LEU A 103 -13.98 -16.38 10.95
CA LEU A 103 -15.33 -16.01 10.51
C LEU A 103 -15.57 -14.50 10.63
N ALA A 104 -15.16 -13.89 11.76
CA ALA A 104 -15.25 -12.45 11.97
C ALA A 104 -14.45 -11.67 10.91
N LEU A 105 -13.22 -12.12 10.60
CA LEU A 105 -12.41 -11.55 9.53
C LEU A 105 -13.09 -11.71 8.18
N LEU A 106 -13.58 -12.89 7.80
CA LEU A 106 -14.27 -13.08 6.51
C LEU A 106 -15.47 -12.14 6.34
N MET A 107 -16.22 -11.89 7.41
CA MET A 107 -17.41 -11.03 7.41
C MET A 107 -17.11 -9.53 7.59
N ALA A 108 -15.92 -9.18 8.10
CA ALA A 108 -15.55 -7.79 8.31
C ALA A 108 -15.55 -7.00 6.98
N PRO A 109 -15.72 -5.67 7.00
CA PRO A 109 -15.45 -4.84 5.84
C PRO A 109 -13.94 -4.87 5.48
N ARG A 110 -13.56 -4.11 4.45
CA ARG A 110 -12.15 -3.85 4.18
C ARG A 110 -11.53 -3.07 5.32
N PHE A 111 -10.31 -3.42 5.68
CA PHE A 111 -9.46 -2.60 6.53
C PHE A 111 -8.00 -2.76 6.16
N GLU A 112 -7.20 -1.74 6.49
CA GLU A 112 -5.80 -1.65 6.11
C GLU A 112 -4.91 -1.47 7.34
N ILE A 113 -3.70 -2.03 7.25
CA ILE A 113 -2.64 -1.85 8.23
C ILE A 113 -1.44 -1.33 7.48
N GLU A 114 -1.06 -0.10 7.78
CA GLU A 114 0.09 0.55 7.19
C GLU A 114 1.29 0.33 8.12
N HIS A 115 2.35 -0.26 7.58
CA HIS A 115 3.64 -0.37 8.24
C HIS A 115 4.63 0.46 7.44
N ARG A 116 5.13 1.53 8.05
CA ARG A 116 6.13 2.38 7.41
C ARG A 116 7.50 2.06 8.00
N ASP A 117 8.40 1.59 7.14
CA ASP A 117 9.80 1.49 7.47
C ASP A 117 10.51 2.71 6.90
N TYR A 118 10.89 3.59 7.84
CA TYR A 118 11.72 4.75 7.56
C TYR A 118 13.08 4.50 8.20
N GLU A 119 14.03 4.02 7.41
CA GLU A 119 15.40 3.82 7.87
C GLU A 119 16.23 5.03 7.42
N THR A 120 16.19 6.12 8.21
CA THR A 120 17.17 7.22 8.12
C THR A 120 18.41 6.97 8.99
N GLN A 121 18.65 5.74 9.42
CA GLN A 121 19.65 5.43 10.45
C GLN A 121 21.08 5.28 9.94
N SER A 122 21.34 5.31 8.63
CA SER A 122 22.71 5.51 8.14
C SER A 122 22.71 6.56 7.04
N GLN A 123 23.72 7.44 7.06
CA GLN A 123 23.99 8.43 6.01
C GLN A 123 24.16 7.78 4.62
N ASP A 124 24.19 6.44 4.54
CA ASP A 124 24.53 5.65 3.37
C ASP A 124 23.35 4.87 2.76
N ASN A 125 22.22 4.69 3.47
CA ASN A 125 21.06 3.96 2.95
C ASN A 125 19.77 4.75 3.13
N VAL A 126 19.18 5.17 2.02
CA VAL A 126 17.84 5.76 2.00
C VAL A 126 16.85 4.63 1.70
N ARG A 127 16.14 4.16 2.73
CA ARG A 127 14.98 3.28 2.58
C ARG A 127 13.76 3.98 3.16
N ASP A 128 12.86 4.39 2.28
CA ASP A 128 11.54 4.90 2.62
C ASP A 128 10.53 4.07 1.85
N PHE A 129 9.93 3.09 2.54
CA PHE A 129 8.87 2.28 1.95
C PHE A 129 7.71 2.13 2.92
N THR A 130 6.52 2.09 2.34
CA THR A 130 5.27 1.83 3.07
C THR A 130 4.73 0.49 2.62
N THR A 131 4.54 -0.43 3.56
CA THR A 131 3.83 -1.68 3.34
C THR A 131 2.41 -1.56 3.85
N ILE A 132 1.43 -1.68 2.96
CA ILE A 132 0.02 -1.71 3.32
C ILE A 132 -0.47 -3.15 3.24
N PHE A 133 -0.79 -3.73 4.39
CA PHE A 133 -1.50 -4.99 4.47
C PHE A 133 -3.00 -4.74 4.40
N ILE A 134 -3.65 -5.34 3.41
CA ILE A 134 -5.06 -5.11 3.13
C ILE A 134 -5.81 -6.38 3.49
N LYS A 135 -6.76 -6.26 4.40
CA LYS A 135 -7.84 -7.22 4.51
C LYS A 135 -8.95 -6.76 3.57
N ARG A 136 -9.37 -7.64 2.66
CA ARG A 136 -10.38 -7.34 1.64
C ARG A 136 -11.78 -7.80 2.08
N SER A 137 -12.80 -7.10 1.61
CA SER A 137 -14.18 -7.55 1.79
C SER A 137 -14.48 -8.76 0.90
N PHE A 138 -15.55 -9.50 1.24
CA PHE A 138 -16.06 -10.58 0.38
C PHE A 138 -16.45 -10.07 -1.00
N LEU A 139 -17.08 -8.89 -1.07
CA LEU A 139 -17.51 -8.26 -2.31
C LEU A 139 -16.30 -7.90 -3.20
N GLU A 140 -15.26 -7.29 -2.62
CA GLU A 140 -14.02 -7.01 -3.36
C GLU A 140 -13.37 -8.29 -3.89
N THR A 141 -13.42 -9.36 -3.10
CA THR A 141 -12.85 -10.65 -3.47
C THR A 141 -13.56 -11.26 -4.68
N ILE A 142 -14.89 -11.10 -4.79
CA ILE A 142 -15.65 -11.54 -5.96
C ILE A 142 -15.36 -10.66 -7.17
N GLN A 143 -15.36 -9.34 -6.98
CA GLN A 143 -15.18 -8.38 -8.08
C GLN A 143 -13.77 -8.46 -8.71
N VAL A 144 -12.75 -8.61 -7.89
CA VAL A 144 -11.35 -8.69 -8.33
C VAL A 144 -10.67 -9.85 -7.59
N PRO A 145 -10.78 -11.10 -8.06
CA PRO A 145 -10.27 -12.26 -7.31
C PRO A 145 -8.76 -12.24 -7.13
N LYS A 146 -8.04 -11.76 -8.14
CA LYS A 146 -6.59 -11.60 -8.11
C LYS A 146 -6.18 -10.36 -8.91
N LEU A 147 -5.20 -9.62 -8.40
CA LEU A 147 -4.56 -8.52 -9.11
C LEU A 147 -3.06 -8.54 -8.83
N ALA A 148 -2.26 -8.41 -9.88
CA ALA A 148 -0.84 -8.14 -9.78
C ALA A 148 -0.53 -6.95 -10.69
N LEU A 149 -0.19 -5.83 -10.07
CA LEU A 149 0.11 -4.57 -10.73
C LEU A 149 1.41 -4.01 -10.18
N ASP A 150 2.30 -3.61 -11.05
CA ASP A 150 3.55 -2.95 -10.73
C ASP A 150 3.59 -1.58 -11.40
N GLU A 151 3.99 -0.55 -10.67
CA GLU A 151 4.10 0.82 -11.14
C GLU A 151 5.57 1.24 -11.08
N LEU A 152 6.04 1.87 -12.16
CA LEU A 152 7.36 2.45 -12.27
C LEU A 152 7.27 3.97 -12.30
N THR A 153 8.36 4.63 -11.89
CA THR A 153 8.51 6.08 -11.97
C THR A 153 9.92 6.44 -12.39
N TRP A 154 10.07 7.58 -13.06
CA TRP A 154 11.39 8.19 -13.22
C TRP A 154 11.95 8.58 -11.85
N LEU A 155 13.25 8.37 -11.66
CA LEU A 155 13.93 8.77 -10.42
C LEU A 155 14.12 10.29 -10.37
N GLN A 156 14.38 10.91 -11.52
CA GLN A 156 14.61 12.34 -11.63
C GLN A 156 13.28 13.13 -11.56
N SER A 157 13.24 14.09 -10.64
CA SER A 157 12.25 15.18 -10.57
C SER A 157 12.86 16.51 -11.07
N ASN A 158 12.05 17.55 -11.23
CA ASN A 158 12.53 18.91 -11.58
C ASN A 158 13.60 19.44 -10.62
N TYR A 159 13.66 18.93 -9.39
CA TYR A 159 14.57 19.41 -8.34
C TYR A 159 15.86 18.58 -8.20
N SER A 160 15.99 17.48 -8.95
CA SER A 160 17.11 16.53 -8.84
C SER A 160 17.85 16.32 -10.16
N ALA A 161 17.56 17.18 -11.15
CA ALA A 161 18.08 17.16 -12.51
C ALA A 161 19.61 17.16 -12.59
N ASP A 162 20.26 17.89 -11.68
CA ASP A 162 21.70 18.14 -11.78
C ASP A 162 22.58 16.91 -11.44
N TYR A 163 22.03 15.93 -10.70
CA TYR A 163 22.80 14.82 -10.14
C TYR A 163 22.18 13.42 -10.30
N ILE A 164 20.97 13.29 -10.86
CA ILE A 164 20.35 11.99 -11.17
C ILE A 164 20.31 11.79 -12.69
N PRO A 165 20.84 10.68 -13.23
CA PRO A 165 20.77 10.44 -14.68
C PRO A 165 19.33 10.29 -15.18
N ALA A 166 19.03 10.92 -16.33
CA ALA A 166 17.67 10.99 -16.87
C ALA A 166 17.07 9.65 -17.29
N ALA A 167 17.91 8.66 -17.57
CA ALA A 167 17.50 7.32 -17.98
C ALA A 167 17.17 6.37 -16.81
N VAL A 168 17.35 6.80 -15.55
CA VAL A 168 17.11 5.95 -14.37
C VAL A 168 15.65 6.02 -13.95
N PHE A 169 15.01 4.86 -13.89
CA PHE A 169 13.65 4.68 -13.34
C PHE A 169 13.68 3.67 -12.20
N CYS A 170 12.73 3.82 -11.27
CA CYS A 170 12.64 3.04 -10.04
C CYS A 170 11.26 2.37 -9.89
N PRO A 171 11.17 1.33 -9.06
CA PRO A 171 9.92 0.91 -8.46
C PRO A 171 9.20 2.10 -7.81
N ARG A 172 7.89 2.19 -7.99
CA ARG A 172 7.04 3.13 -7.25
C ARG A 172 6.04 2.39 -6.38
N ARG A 173 5.37 1.40 -6.96
CA ARG A 173 4.31 0.66 -6.28
C ARG A 173 4.28 -0.78 -6.76
N SER A 174 4.04 -1.71 -5.85
CA SER A 174 3.74 -3.10 -6.18
C SER A 174 2.48 -3.53 -5.43
N THR A 175 1.43 -3.83 -6.16
CA THR A 175 0.13 -4.26 -5.62
C THR A 175 -0.07 -5.73 -5.91
N ARG A 176 -0.36 -6.52 -4.88
CA ARG A 176 -0.69 -7.95 -4.95
C ARG A 176 -1.97 -8.21 -4.19
N LEU A 177 -3.05 -8.48 -4.89
CA LEU A 177 -4.33 -8.85 -4.29
C LEU A 177 -4.60 -10.34 -4.52
N TYR A 178 -4.96 -11.01 -3.46
CA TYR A 178 -5.45 -12.39 -3.42
C TYR A 178 -6.85 -12.42 -2.80
N PRO A 179 -7.54 -13.55 -2.76
CA PRO A 179 -8.81 -13.63 -2.03
C PRO A 179 -8.64 -13.23 -0.56
N PHE A 180 -9.49 -12.31 -0.08
CA PHE A 180 -9.52 -11.77 1.28
C PHE A 180 -8.29 -11.02 1.80
N ILE A 181 -7.14 -11.13 1.14
CA ILE A 181 -5.88 -10.49 1.56
C ILE A 181 -5.20 -9.79 0.39
N GLY A 182 -4.47 -8.73 0.70
CA GLY A 182 -3.65 -8.03 -0.27
C GLY A 182 -2.45 -7.38 0.39
N THR A 183 -1.45 -7.10 -0.41
CA THR A 183 -0.30 -6.29 -0.01
C THR A 183 -0.07 -5.22 -1.06
N VAL A 184 0.22 -4.02 -0.58
CA VAL A 184 0.78 -2.95 -1.40
C VAL A 184 2.13 -2.61 -0.80
N HIS A 185 3.15 -2.55 -1.63
CA HIS A 185 4.39 -1.86 -1.32
C HIS A 185 4.41 -0.56 -2.09
N GLU A 186 4.57 0.55 -1.39
CA GLU A 186 4.86 1.86 -1.96
C GLU A 186 6.32 2.20 -1.66
N ASP A 187 7.08 2.46 -2.71
CA ASP A 187 8.46 2.88 -2.62
C ASP A 187 8.53 4.39 -2.80
N HIS A 188 9.09 5.07 -1.82
CA HIS A 188 9.25 6.52 -1.79
C HIS A 188 10.69 6.95 -2.04
N LEU A 189 11.56 6.04 -2.50
CA LEU A 189 12.98 6.32 -2.77
C LEU A 189 13.19 7.53 -3.68
N ALA A 190 12.36 7.70 -4.72
CA ALA A 190 12.44 8.87 -5.60
C ALA A 190 12.21 10.19 -4.85
N ASN A 191 11.26 10.20 -3.90
CA ASN A 191 11.00 11.37 -3.05
C ASN A 191 12.10 11.56 -2.01
N ALA A 192 12.60 10.47 -1.42
CA ALA A 192 13.61 10.52 -0.37
C ALA A 192 14.97 10.99 -0.90
N LEU A 193 15.32 10.65 -2.16
CA LEU A 193 16.50 11.18 -2.85
C LEU A 193 16.31 12.62 -3.36
N ALA A 194 15.06 13.09 -3.45
CA ALA A 194 14.72 14.47 -3.80
C ALA A 194 14.46 15.36 -2.56
N ALA A 195 14.50 14.81 -1.33
CA ALA A 195 14.06 15.48 -0.11
C ALA A 195 14.90 16.72 0.26
N GLY A 196 16.16 16.79 -0.20
CA GLY A 196 17.01 17.98 -0.05
C GLY A 196 16.55 19.21 -0.86
N ALA A 197 15.44 19.11 -1.60
CA ALA A 197 14.83 20.22 -2.33
C ALA A 197 13.67 20.91 -1.60
N ARG A 198 13.22 20.36 -0.45
CA ARG A 198 12.10 20.90 0.33
C ARG A 198 12.51 21.69 1.56
N GLU A 199 13.74 21.51 2.04
CA GLU A 199 14.28 22.29 3.15
C GLU A 199 15.12 23.42 2.57
N GLU A 200 14.98 24.62 3.14
CA GLU A 200 15.72 25.84 2.74
C GLU A 200 17.24 25.69 2.88
N ASP A 201 17.72 24.56 3.41
CA ASP A 201 19.11 24.13 3.36
C ASP A 201 19.34 23.23 2.14
N GLU A 202 19.91 23.85 1.10
CA GLU A 202 20.42 23.26 -0.14
C GLU A 202 21.35 22.07 0.13
N GLY A 203 20.79 20.86 0.17
CA GLY A 203 21.57 19.65 0.45
C GLY A 203 21.33 18.58 -0.60
N ARG A 204 22.18 18.49 -1.63
CA ARG A 204 22.30 17.28 -2.46
C ARG A 204 22.40 16.06 -1.52
N PRO A 205 21.68 14.95 -1.76
CA PRO A 205 21.80 13.76 -0.92
C PRO A 205 23.26 13.28 -0.87
N PRO A 206 23.72 12.70 0.27
CA PRO A 206 25.08 12.16 0.37
C PRO A 206 25.45 11.29 -0.83
N ALA A 207 26.68 11.40 -1.32
CA ALA A 207 27.11 10.72 -2.54
C ALA A 207 26.92 9.18 -2.46
N ALA A 208 27.17 8.59 -1.28
CA ALA A 208 26.95 7.16 -1.04
C ALA A 208 25.47 6.78 -1.12
N ALA A 209 24.59 7.55 -0.46
CA ALA A 209 23.14 7.35 -0.53
C ALA A 209 22.60 7.47 -1.96
N LEU A 210 23.07 8.46 -2.72
CA LEU A 210 22.71 8.66 -4.12
C LEU A 210 23.17 7.47 -5.00
N ALA A 211 24.42 7.04 -4.84
CA ALA A 211 24.96 5.91 -5.60
C ALA A 211 24.21 4.61 -5.30
N ASN A 212 23.93 4.34 -4.01
CA ASN A 212 23.16 3.16 -3.58
C ASN A 212 21.72 3.20 -4.10
N GLY A 213 21.07 4.37 -4.03
CA GLY A 213 19.73 4.57 -4.57
C GLY A 213 19.65 4.33 -6.08
N ILE A 214 20.60 4.89 -6.84
CA ILE A 214 20.68 4.68 -8.29
C ILE A 214 20.96 3.19 -8.61
N ALA A 215 21.89 2.56 -7.89
CA ALA A 215 22.20 1.14 -8.08
C ALA A 215 20.97 0.25 -7.85
N ARG A 216 20.20 0.55 -6.80
CA ARG A 216 18.94 -0.14 -6.49
C ARG A 216 17.92 0.02 -7.61
N CYS A 217 17.72 1.24 -8.12
CA CYS A 217 16.79 1.47 -9.23
C CYS A 217 17.20 0.74 -10.52
N ASN A 218 18.50 0.75 -10.84
CA ASN A 218 19.05 0.02 -11.99
C ASN A 218 18.90 -1.50 -11.88
N GLN A 219 18.74 -2.04 -10.67
CA GLN A 219 18.48 -3.46 -10.44
C GLN A 219 16.98 -3.78 -10.41
N GLU A 220 16.22 -3.06 -9.58
CA GLU A 220 14.83 -3.39 -9.28
C GLU A 220 13.85 -2.95 -10.38
N GLY A 221 14.08 -1.79 -11.01
CA GLY A 221 13.25 -1.28 -12.10
C GLY A 221 13.19 -2.24 -13.28
N PRO A 222 14.33 -2.61 -13.89
CA PRO A 222 14.37 -3.60 -14.97
C PRO A 222 13.82 -4.97 -14.56
N ALA A 223 14.02 -5.39 -13.31
CA ALA A 223 13.46 -6.65 -12.81
C ALA A 223 11.92 -6.62 -12.76
N MET A 224 11.30 -5.51 -12.33
CA MET A 224 9.84 -5.34 -12.37
C MET A 224 9.30 -5.29 -13.79
N LEU A 225 10.00 -4.61 -14.69
CA LEU A 225 9.66 -4.56 -16.11
C LEU A 225 9.68 -5.96 -16.74
N ALA A 226 10.72 -6.76 -16.44
CA ALA A 226 10.85 -8.14 -16.91
C ALA A 226 9.79 -9.08 -16.35
N ARG A 227 9.31 -8.86 -15.11
CA ARG A 227 8.22 -9.64 -14.51
C ARG A 227 6.88 -9.48 -15.23
N GLY A 228 6.69 -8.39 -15.96
CA GLY A 228 5.57 -8.27 -16.88
C GLY A 228 4.25 -7.82 -16.26
N TYR A 229 4.26 -7.16 -15.09
CA TYR A 229 3.08 -6.63 -14.39
C TYR A 229 2.92 -5.10 -14.51
N THR A 230 3.82 -4.43 -15.23
CA THR A 230 3.78 -2.98 -15.45
C THR A 230 3.05 -2.62 -16.74
N LYS A 231 2.52 -1.40 -16.88
CA LYS A 231 1.98 -0.95 -18.17
C LYS A 231 3.06 -0.99 -19.26
N GLU A 232 4.28 -0.58 -18.93
CA GLU A 232 5.44 -0.55 -19.84
C GLU A 232 5.79 -1.93 -20.37
N SER A 233 5.67 -2.98 -19.57
CA SER A 233 5.93 -4.34 -20.05
C SER A 233 4.93 -4.79 -21.13
N SER A 234 3.72 -4.23 -21.14
CA SER A 234 2.70 -4.46 -22.17
C SER A 234 3.07 -3.69 -23.44
N LEU A 235 3.49 -2.44 -23.28
CA LEU A 235 3.96 -1.60 -24.38
C LEU A 235 5.20 -2.19 -25.08
N LEU A 236 6.14 -2.75 -24.33
CA LEU A 236 7.30 -3.48 -24.88
C LEU A 236 6.89 -4.65 -25.78
N ARG A 237 5.78 -5.31 -25.45
CA ARG A 237 5.22 -6.44 -26.23
C ARG A 237 4.32 -5.97 -27.37
N GLY A 238 4.09 -4.66 -27.49
CA GLY A 238 3.16 -4.06 -28.45
C GLY A 238 1.69 -4.23 -28.11
N ASP A 239 1.36 -4.60 -26.87
CA ASP A 239 -0.01 -4.77 -26.39
C ASP A 239 -0.53 -3.44 -25.83
N ILE A 240 -1.20 -2.67 -26.68
CA ILE A 240 -1.77 -1.36 -26.35
C ILE A 240 -3.00 -1.49 -25.46
N ASP A 241 -3.83 -2.51 -25.66
CA ASP A 241 -5.04 -2.71 -24.86
C ASP A 241 -4.67 -3.02 -23.41
N GLN A 242 -3.76 -3.97 -23.21
CA GLN A 242 -3.27 -4.30 -21.87
C GLN A 242 -2.51 -3.15 -21.21
N PHE A 243 -1.82 -2.31 -21.99
CA PHE A 243 -1.21 -1.08 -21.47
C PHE A 243 -2.27 -0.17 -20.83
N PHE A 244 -3.38 0.09 -21.52
CA PHE A 244 -4.44 0.99 -21.01
C PHE A 244 -5.25 0.36 -19.88
N GLU A 245 -5.51 -0.95 -19.92
CA GLU A 245 -6.12 -1.67 -18.79
C GLU A 245 -5.29 -1.51 -17.51
N ARG A 246 -3.98 -1.67 -17.59
CA ARG A 246 -3.09 -1.51 -16.42
C ARG A 246 -2.96 -0.06 -15.98
N ASN A 247 -2.84 0.87 -16.93
CA ASN A 247 -2.80 2.29 -16.61
C ASN A 247 -4.09 2.78 -15.92
N ALA A 248 -5.25 2.20 -16.24
CA ALA A 248 -6.50 2.53 -15.56
C ALA A 248 -6.50 2.19 -14.07
N LEU A 249 -5.72 1.18 -13.69
CA LEU A 249 -5.58 0.68 -12.32
C LEU A 249 -4.51 1.41 -11.50
N GLU A 250 -3.68 2.25 -12.13
CA GLU A 250 -2.67 3.04 -11.42
C GLU A 250 -3.32 4.09 -10.52
N VAL A 251 -2.77 4.24 -9.31
CA VAL A 251 -3.29 5.19 -8.30
C VAL A 251 -2.95 6.64 -8.65
N SER A 252 -1.89 6.86 -9.42
CA SER A 252 -1.54 8.20 -9.92
C SER A 252 -1.04 8.13 -11.36
N PRO A 253 -1.40 9.10 -12.21
CA PRO A 253 -0.88 9.15 -13.57
C PRO A 253 0.65 9.33 -13.53
N THR A 254 1.36 8.42 -14.20
CA THR A 254 2.81 8.54 -14.43
C THR A 254 3.11 8.51 -15.91
N SER A 255 4.17 9.23 -16.29
CA SER A 255 4.77 9.12 -17.63
C SER A 255 5.30 7.71 -17.86
N ILE A 256 5.34 7.31 -19.12
CA ILE A 256 5.95 6.08 -19.61
C ILE A 256 7.47 6.16 -19.32
N VAL A 257 8.01 5.12 -18.69
CA VAL A 257 9.45 5.07 -18.34
C VAL A 257 10.35 4.43 -19.41
N LEU A 258 9.76 3.91 -20.50
CA LEU A 258 10.52 3.35 -21.62
C LEU A 258 11.18 4.46 -22.44
N SER A 259 12.40 4.18 -22.91
CA SER A 259 13.04 5.02 -23.93
C SER A 259 12.47 4.72 -25.33
N ASP A 260 12.62 5.68 -26.24
CA ASP A 260 12.15 5.58 -27.63
C ASP A 260 12.62 4.29 -28.32
N ALA A 261 13.87 3.89 -28.08
CA ALA A 261 14.46 2.67 -28.67
C ALA A 261 13.83 1.37 -28.16
N GLN A 262 13.17 1.40 -27.00
CA GLN A 262 12.49 0.25 -26.41
C GLN A 262 11.04 0.12 -26.90
N ILE A 263 10.44 1.20 -27.39
CA ILE A 263 9.05 1.18 -27.87
C ILE A 263 9.03 0.59 -29.29
N PRO A 264 8.12 -0.37 -29.59
CA PRO A 264 8.03 -0.97 -30.91
C PRO A 264 7.96 0.07 -32.05
N PRO A 265 8.75 -0.07 -33.13
CA PRO A 265 8.86 0.97 -34.17
C PRO A 265 7.51 1.38 -34.80
N ALA A 266 6.58 0.44 -34.96
CA ALA A 266 5.24 0.72 -35.49
C ALA A 266 4.41 1.63 -34.58
N ILE A 267 4.60 1.52 -33.26
CA ILE A 267 3.94 2.36 -32.26
C ILE A 267 4.58 3.75 -32.26
N MET A 268 5.91 3.81 -32.25
CA MET A 268 6.64 5.07 -32.35
C MET A 268 6.29 5.86 -33.61
N ALA A 269 6.18 5.21 -34.77
CA ALA A 269 5.79 5.87 -36.01
C ALA A 269 4.41 6.55 -35.91
N LYS A 270 3.44 5.94 -35.20
CA LYS A 270 2.14 6.55 -34.97
C LYS A 270 2.21 7.71 -33.98
N ILE A 271 3.02 7.58 -32.94
CA ILE A 271 3.28 8.66 -31.99
C ILE A 271 3.85 9.86 -32.75
N GLU A 272 4.94 9.70 -33.50
CA GLU A 272 5.58 10.78 -34.27
C GLU A 272 4.62 11.45 -35.27
N LEU A 273 3.79 10.66 -35.96
CA LEU A 273 2.76 11.20 -36.86
C LEU A 273 1.70 12.04 -36.11
N THR A 274 1.43 11.71 -34.86
CA THR A 274 0.52 12.49 -34.00
C THR A 274 1.20 13.76 -33.50
N LEU A 275 2.47 13.66 -33.07
CA LEU A 275 3.29 14.81 -32.63
C LEU A 275 3.41 15.87 -33.73
N THR A 276 3.68 15.44 -34.96
CA THR A 276 3.82 16.35 -36.12
C THR A 276 2.53 17.06 -36.52
N LYS A 277 1.36 16.48 -36.20
CA LYS A 277 0.06 17.08 -36.48
C LYS A 277 -0.37 18.09 -35.42
N ASN A 278 0.03 17.87 -34.17
CA ASN A 278 -0.33 18.72 -33.03
C ASN A 278 0.94 19.11 -32.24
N PRO A 279 1.82 19.95 -32.80
CA PRO A 279 3.08 20.33 -32.14
C PRO A 279 2.84 21.08 -30.82
N ASP A 280 1.72 21.81 -30.70
CA ASP A 280 1.37 22.62 -29.54
C ASP A 280 0.81 21.79 -28.36
N GLN A 281 0.43 20.52 -28.59
CA GLN A 281 0.05 19.59 -27.51
C GLN A 281 1.30 19.04 -26.82
N HIS A 282 2.20 19.94 -26.42
CA HIS A 282 3.46 19.62 -25.77
C HIS A 282 3.23 18.62 -24.63
N PHE A 283 3.57 17.36 -24.90
CA PHE A 283 3.94 16.38 -23.90
C PHE A 283 4.94 17.04 -22.97
N TYR A 284 4.92 16.74 -21.67
CA TYR A 284 5.86 17.31 -20.71
C TYR A 284 7.32 17.06 -21.13
N TYR A 285 7.81 17.92 -22.02
CA TYR A 285 9.18 18.21 -22.32
C TYR A 285 9.69 18.82 -21.03
N ILE A 286 10.41 18.04 -20.26
CA ILE A 286 11.47 18.68 -19.50
C ILE A 286 12.58 18.91 -20.53
N GLU A 287 12.44 19.96 -21.35
CA GLU A 287 13.62 20.65 -21.86
C GLU A 287 14.26 21.26 -20.63
N ASP A 288 15.05 20.44 -19.96
CA ASP A 288 15.69 20.82 -18.74
C ASP A 288 16.78 21.83 -19.13
N THR A 289 16.54 23.12 -18.86
CA THR A 289 17.44 24.21 -19.22
C THR A 289 18.81 24.12 -18.54
N ASN A 290 19.00 23.17 -17.61
CA ASN A 290 20.26 22.85 -16.95
C ASN A 290 21.04 21.67 -17.60
N PHE A 291 20.57 21.13 -18.73
CA PHE A 291 21.15 19.93 -19.33
C PHE A 291 22.31 20.22 -20.29
N ASP A 292 23.53 20.07 -19.78
CA ASP A 292 24.71 19.86 -20.61
C ASP A 292 24.59 18.52 -21.37
N THR A 293 24.83 18.56 -22.68
CA THR A 293 24.72 17.45 -23.65
C THR A 293 25.45 16.16 -23.26
N ALA A 294 26.39 16.22 -22.30
CA ALA A 294 27.06 15.05 -21.74
C ALA A 294 26.15 14.14 -20.86
N LYS A 295 24.96 14.62 -20.45
CA LYS A 295 24.08 13.93 -19.48
C LYS A 295 22.88 13.17 -20.10
N GLY A 296 22.70 13.22 -21.42
CA GLY A 296 21.73 12.42 -22.19
C GLY A 296 20.27 12.91 -22.11
N GLN A 297 19.67 13.22 -23.26
CA GLN A 297 18.25 13.57 -23.35
C GLN A 297 17.38 12.30 -23.39
N VAL A 298 16.29 12.25 -22.63
CA VAL A 298 15.28 11.17 -22.71
C VAL A 298 13.90 11.79 -22.87
N ARG A 299 13.21 11.41 -23.94
CA ARG A 299 11.84 11.86 -24.20
C ARG A 299 10.88 11.12 -23.27
N ARG A 300 10.04 11.86 -22.53
CA ARG A 300 9.07 11.30 -21.58
C ARG A 300 7.66 11.39 -22.15
N PHE A 301 7.11 10.26 -22.57
CA PHE A 301 5.76 10.19 -23.09
C PHE A 301 4.73 10.02 -21.98
N THR A 302 3.59 10.71 -22.08
CA THR A 302 2.43 10.42 -21.23
C THR A 302 1.57 9.33 -21.87
N PRO A 303 0.77 8.58 -21.09
CA PRO A 303 -0.25 7.68 -21.64
C PRO A 303 -1.24 8.39 -22.59
N LEU A 304 -1.41 9.72 -22.46
CA LEU A 304 -2.30 10.51 -23.32
C LEU A 304 -1.80 10.54 -24.77
N VAL A 305 -0.48 10.65 -25.00
CA VAL A 305 0.13 10.58 -26.35
C VAL A 305 -0.35 9.31 -27.06
N LEU A 306 -0.26 8.20 -26.33
CA LEU A 306 -0.52 6.88 -26.86
C LEU A 306 -2.02 6.71 -27.10
N ALA A 307 -2.86 7.32 -26.26
CA ALA A 307 -4.30 7.27 -26.42
C ALA A 307 -4.74 8.05 -27.68
N GLU A 308 -4.16 9.24 -27.90
CA GLU A 308 -4.40 10.06 -29.09
C GLU A 308 -3.88 9.37 -30.36
N ALA A 309 -2.65 8.85 -30.34
CA ALA A 309 -2.04 8.16 -31.48
C ALA A 309 -2.81 6.89 -31.92
N PHE A 310 -3.59 6.30 -31.02
CA PHE A 310 -4.42 5.12 -31.29
C PHE A 310 -5.93 5.43 -31.34
N GLY A 311 -6.34 6.70 -31.26
CA GLY A 311 -7.73 7.11 -31.37
C GLY A 311 -8.64 6.57 -30.25
N ARG A 312 -8.11 6.38 -29.04
CA ARG A 312 -8.84 5.80 -27.90
C ARG A 312 -9.64 6.86 -27.15
N SER A 313 -10.79 7.26 -27.69
CA SER A 313 -11.64 8.34 -27.18
C SER A 313 -11.92 8.26 -25.67
N ASP A 314 -12.22 7.07 -25.16
CA ASP A 314 -12.60 6.88 -23.75
C ASP A 314 -11.39 7.06 -22.81
N ASP A 315 -10.23 6.55 -23.22
CA ASP A 315 -8.98 6.72 -22.48
C ASP A 315 -8.50 8.17 -22.53
N ILE A 316 -8.65 8.86 -23.67
CA ILE A 316 -8.37 10.30 -23.79
C ILE A 316 -9.22 11.10 -22.80
N ALA A 317 -10.54 10.85 -22.79
CA ALA A 317 -11.46 11.54 -21.88
C ALA A 317 -11.15 11.24 -20.41
N ARG A 318 -10.72 10.01 -20.09
CA ARG A 318 -10.28 9.61 -18.75
C ARG A 318 -8.99 10.30 -18.34
N LEU A 319 -8.00 10.35 -19.23
CA LEU A 319 -6.67 10.89 -18.94
C LEU A 319 -6.69 12.42 -18.80
N ARG A 320 -7.41 13.14 -19.68
CA ARG A 320 -7.59 14.59 -19.59
C ARG A 320 -8.32 15.08 -18.34
N LYS A 321 -9.09 14.21 -17.67
CA LYS A 321 -9.74 14.53 -16.37
C LYS A 321 -8.80 14.36 -15.18
N ARG A 322 -7.68 13.65 -15.37
CA ARG A 322 -6.69 13.36 -14.32
C ARG A 322 -5.49 14.32 -14.36
N GLU A 323 -5.30 15.01 -15.49
CA GLU A 323 -4.40 16.16 -15.67
C GLU A 323 -5.07 17.44 -15.17
#